data_AF-S4GLV2-F1
#
_entry.id   AF-S4GLV2-F1
#
_cell.length_a   1.000
_cell.length_b   1.000
_cell.length_c   1.000
_cell.angle_alpha   90.00
_cell.angle_beta   90.00
_cell.angle_gamma   90.00
#
_symmetry.space_group_name_H-M   'P 1'
#
loop_
_entity.id
_entity.type
_entity.pdbx_description
1 polymer ?
#
loop_
_entity_poly.entity_id
_entity_poly.type
_entity_poly.pdbx_seq_one_letter_code
_entity_poly.pdbx_strand_id
1 'polypeptide(L)' 'MALELALALARAQGDHTTAHTINNTIAEATEESKKTLEQNIRLFFGR' A
#
# COMPACT_ATOMS: atom_id res chain seq x y z
N MET A 1 -2.68 -9.59 2.43
CA MET A 1 -3.69 -10.67 2.29
C MET A 1 -5.14 -10.18 2.24
N ALA A 2 -5.75 -9.62 3.30
CA ALA A 2 -7.18 -9.24 3.25
C ALA A 2 -7.53 -8.14 2.22
N LEU A 3 -6.73 -7.06 2.15
CA LEU A 3 -6.93 -6.00 1.15
C LEU A 3 -6.71 -6.49 -0.29
N GLU A 4 -5.76 -7.39 -0.51
CA GLU A 4 -5.45 -7.92 -1.85
C GLU A 4 -6.58 -8.83 -2.37
N LEU A 5 -7.19 -9.62 -1.49
CA LEU A 5 -8.37 -10.42 -1.81
C LEU A 5 -9.58 -9.51 -2.13
N ALA A 6 -9.79 -8.46 -1.34
CA ALA A 6 -10.85 -7.48 -1.60
C ALA A 6 -10.63 -6.74 -2.93
N LEU A 7 -9.39 -6.41 -3.26
CA LEU A 7 -9.02 -5.81 -4.55
C LEU A 7 -9.29 -6.74 -5.73
N ALA A 8 -8.91 -8.03 -5.59
CA ALA A 8 -9.16 -9.03 -6.62
C ALA A 8 -10.66 -9.21 -6.87
N LEU A 9 -11.46 -9.23 -5.80
CA LEU A 9 -12.92 -9.33 -5.88
C LEU A 9 -13.54 -8.07 -6.53
N ALA A 10 -13.15 -6.87 -6.09
CA ALA A 10 -13.64 -5.61 -6.65
C ALA A 10 -13.34 -5.49 -8.15
N ARG A 11 -12.13 -5.90 -8.58
CA ARG A 11 -11.77 -5.96 -10.01
C ARG A 11 -12.59 -6.99 -10.77
N ALA A 12 -12.79 -8.19 -10.21
CA ALA A 12 -13.58 -9.25 -10.83
C ALA A 12 -15.07 -8.88 -10.97
N GLN A 13 -15.59 -8.05 -10.06
CA GLN A 13 -16.97 -7.55 -10.08
C GLN A 13 -17.17 -6.30 -10.94
N GLY A 14 -16.10 -5.70 -11.48
CA GLY A 14 -16.17 -4.42 -12.19
C GLY A 14 -16.44 -3.21 -11.28
N ASP A 15 -16.25 -3.35 -9.97
CA ASP A 15 -16.36 -2.25 -9.02
C ASP A 15 -15.06 -1.43 -9.02
N HIS A 16 -14.99 -0.51 -9.98
CA HIS A 16 -13.85 0.37 -10.17
C HIS A 16 -13.63 1.33 -8.99
N THR A 17 -14.68 1.76 -8.30
CA THR A 17 -14.59 2.70 -7.17
C THR A 17 -13.94 2.03 -5.95
N THR A 18 -14.39 0.82 -5.61
CA THR A 18 -13.81 0.05 -4.51
C THR A 18 -12.39 -0.39 -4.86
N ALA A 19 -12.14 -0.86 -6.09
CA ALA A 19 -10.80 -1.22 -6.53
C ALA A 19 -9.82 -0.02 -6.50
N HIS A 20 -10.27 1.18 -6.89
CA HIS A 20 -9.47 2.40 -6.83
C HIS A 20 -9.16 2.78 -5.38
N THR A 21 -10.16 2.77 -4.50
CA THR A 21 -9.97 3.07 -3.08
C THR A 21 -8.95 2.13 -2.44
N ILE A 22 -9.09 0.82 -2.68
CA ILE A 22 -8.17 -0.19 -2.13
C ILE A 22 -6.74 0.01 -2.68
N ASN A 23 -6.59 0.29 -3.98
CA ASN A 23 -5.28 0.59 -4.56
C ASN A 23 -4.62 1.80 -3.89
N ASN A 24 -5.36 2.89 -3.67
CA ASN A 24 -4.82 4.09 -3.04
C ASN A 24 -4.40 3.82 -1.59
N THR A 25 -5.22 3.11 -0.81
CA THR A 25 -4.87 2.74 0.57
C THR A 25 -3.60 1.90 0.63
N ILE A 26 -3.41 0.95 -0.29
CA ILE A 26 -2.18 0.15 -0.37
C ILE A 26 -0.99 1.05 -0.73
N ALA A 27 -1.15 1.95 -1.69
CA ALA A 27 -0.08 2.86 -2.12
C ALA A 27 0.36 3.80 -0.99
N GLU A 28 -0.58 4.42 -0.27
CA GLU A 28 -0.30 5.31 0.86
C GLU A 28 0.47 4.58 1.97
N ALA A 29 0.00 3.40 2.38
CA ALA A 29 0.66 2.59 3.39
C ALA A 29 2.07 2.14 2.96
N THR A 30 2.25 1.86 1.66
CA THR A 30 3.56 1.47 1.10
C THR A 30 4.54 2.65 1.13
N GLU A 31 4.11 3.84 0.72
CA GLU A 31 4.95 5.04 0.74
C GLU A 31 5.33 5.47 2.16
N GLU A 32 4.39 5.38 3.12
CA GLU A 32 4.68 5.65 4.53
C GLU A 32 5.68 4.64 5.11
N SER A 33 5.50 3.35 4.80
CA SER A 33 6.42 2.28 5.21
C SER A 33 7.82 2.50 4.63
N LYS A 34 7.91 2.89 3.35
CA LYS A 34 9.17 3.20 2.67
C LYS A 34 9.88 4.39 3.32
N LYS A 35 9.15 5.48 3.57
CA LYS A 35 9.69 6.67 4.25
C LYS A 35 10.25 6.32 5.63
N THR A 36 9.52 5.51 6.39
CA THR A 36 9.93 5.05 7.72
C THR A 36 11.18 4.18 7.64
N LEU A 37 11.22 3.25 6.68
CA LEU A 37 12.40 2.40 6.44
C LEU A 37 13.63 3.24 6.06
N GLU A 38 13.49 4.21 5.17
CA GLU A 38 14.58 5.13 4.80
C GLU A 38 15.07 5.97 5.98
N GLN A 39 14.17 6.44 6.83
CA GLN A 39 14.53 7.15 8.07
C GLN A 39 15.33 6.25 9.01
N ASN A 40 14.89 5.01 9.22
CA ASN A 40 15.60 4.04 10.04
C ASN A 40 16.97 3.69 9.44
N ILE A 41 17.07 3.48 8.12
CA ILE A 41 18.35 3.22 7.46
C ILE A 41 19.33 4.38 7.69
N ARG A 42 18.88 5.63 7.49
CA ARG A 42 19.71 6.81 7.77
C ARG A 42 20.13 6.87 9.23
N LEU A 43 19.22 6.61 10.16
CA LEU A 43 19.50 6.65 11.60
C LEU A 43 20.53 5.59 12.04
N PHE A 44 20.43 4.37 11.52
CA PHE A 44 21.25 3.24 11.98
C PHE A 44 22.53 3.01 11.15
N PHE A 45 22.54 3.39 9.88
CA PHE A 45 23.63 3.08 8.95
C PHE A 45 24.23 4.30 8.24
N GLY A 46 23.67 5.51 8.41
CA GLY A 46 24.08 6.72 7.71
C GLY A 46 25.18 7.54 8.40
N ARG A 47 26.33 6.92 8.71
CA ARG A 47 27.57 7.66 9.04
C ARG A 47 28.27 8.15 7.77
#